data_AF-A0A2V6HKD9-F1
#
_entry.id   AF-A0A2V6HKD9-F1
#
_cell.length_a   1.000
_cell.length_b   1.000
_cell.length_c   1.000
_cell.angle_alpha   90.00
_cell.angle_beta   90.00
_cell.angle_gamma   90.00
#
_symmetry.space_group_name_H-M   'P 1'
#
loop_
_entity.id
_entity.type
_entity.pdbx_description
1 polymer ?
#
loop_
_entity_poly.entity_id
_entity_poly.type
_entity_poly.pdbx_seq_one_letter_code
_entity_poly.pdbx_strand_id
1 'polypeptide(L)'
;MTELATQGNYKSARKLGAALQILHPSPELRDQIRLFHQLESQASHRAAAGPVPIEQETARRARGSQLRNAPAVLVLILLNAVVFLFEISVGDSNDPEVLHRIGALEPYAVVVRGEYWRLFTALFLHGGFAHLGFNLFALYVLGPPLERSIGTMRF
;
A
#
# COMPACT_ATOMS: atom_id res chain seq x y z
N MET A 1 25.08 -7.83 -6.57
CA MET A 1 24.59 -8.91 -5.66
C MET A 1 23.76 -8.34 -4.53
N THR A 2 24.29 -7.34 -3.81
CA THR A 2 23.62 -6.57 -2.74
C THR A 2 22.35 -5.85 -3.20
N GLU A 3 22.30 -5.37 -4.43
CA GLU A 3 21.16 -4.58 -4.96
C GLU A 3 19.97 -5.43 -5.45
N LEU A 4 20.17 -6.72 -5.71
CA LEU A 4 19.11 -7.63 -6.14
C LEU A 4 18.43 -8.35 -4.97
N ALA A 5 19.13 -8.44 -3.83
CA ALA A 5 18.59 -8.97 -2.58
C ALA A 5 17.63 -7.97 -1.90
N THR A 6 17.86 -6.66 -2.07
CA THR A 6 16.98 -5.60 -1.56
C THR A 6 15.66 -5.49 -2.31
N GLN A 7 15.58 -5.97 -3.56
CA GLN A 7 14.35 -5.99 -4.37
C GLN A 7 13.52 -7.29 -4.28
N GLY A 8 13.88 -8.23 -3.40
CA GLY A 8 13.12 -9.48 -3.21
C GLY A 8 13.15 -10.44 -4.41
N ASN A 9 13.99 -10.20 -5.41
CA ASN A 9 14.10 -11.04 -6.61
C ASN A 9 15.26 -12.05 -6.49
N TYR A 10 15.10 -12.96 -5.53
CA TYR A 10 16.09 -13.98 -5.16
C TYR A 10 16.53 -14.89 -6.33
N LYS A 11 15.67 -15.06 -7.35
CA LYS A 11 15.97 -15.87 -8.54
C LYS A 11 17.07 -15.25 -9.42
N SER A 12 17.07 -13.92 -9.56
CA SER A 12 18.06 -13.18 -10.36
C SER A 12 19.41 -13.13 -9.66
N ALA A 13 19.41 -12.94 -8.33
CA ALA A 13 20.62 -13.00 -7.51
C ALA A 13 21.30 -14.37 -7.58
N ARG A 14 20.52 -15.46 -7.58
CA ARG A 14 21.05 -16.83 -7.69
C ARG A 14 21.74 -17.11 -9.02
N LYS A 15 21.20 -16.59 -10.13
CA LYS A 15 21.82 -16.73 -11.47
C LYS A 15 23.14 -15.96 -11.59
N LEU A 16 23.20 -14.75 -11.02
CA LEU A 16 24.43 -13.94 -10.99
C LEU A 16 25.51 -14.56 -10.09
N GLY A 17 25.13 -15.15 -8.95
CA GLY A 17 26.06 -15.89 -8.10
C GLY A 17 26.67 -17.11 -8.78
N ALA A 18 25.86 -17.86 -9.53
CA ALA A 18 26.35 -18.98 -10.34
C ALA A 18 27.30 -18.53 -11.47
N ALA A 19 27.03 -17.38 -12.10
CA ALA A 19 27.90 -16.83 -13.15
C ALA A 19 29.26 -16.34 -12.60
N LEU A 20 29.28 -15.73 -11.42
CA LEU A 20 30.49 -15.25 -10.76
C LEU A 20 31.38 -16.38 -10.26
N GLN A 21 30.80 -17.53 -9.87
CA GLN A 21 31.54 -18.73 -9.48
C GLN A 21 32.39 -19.33 -10.62
N ILE A 22 32.00 -19.09 -11.88
CA ILE A 22 32.72 -19.61 -13.06
C ILE A 22 33.95 -18.75 -13.39
N LEU A 23 33.94 -17.46 -13.02
CA LEU A 23 34.95 -16.51 -13.51
C LEU A 23 36.21 -16.41 -12.62
N HIS A 24 36.13 -16.60 -11.29
CA HIS A 24 37.31 -16.54 -10.40
C HIS A 24 37.14 -17.35 -9.09
N PRO A 25 37.72 -18.56 -8.97
CA PRO A 25 37.63 -19.37 -7.75
C PRO A 25 38.76 -19.03 -6.76
N SER A 26 38.60 -17.97 -5.97
CA SER A 26 39.53 -17.69 -4.85
C SER A 26 39.18 -18.56 -3.62
N PRO A 27 40.16 -18.92 -2.76
CA PRO A 27 39.90 -19.67 -1.54
C PRO A 27 38.93 -18.96 -0.58
N GLU A 28 38.91 -17.63 -0.55
CA GLU A 28 37.97 -16.84 0.27
C GLU A 28 36.52 -17.00 -0.20
N LEU A 29 36.29 -17.12 -1.52
CA LEU A 29 34.96 -17.31 -2.08
C LEU A 29 34.35 -18.65 -1.64
N ARG A 30 35.17 -19.70 -1.49
CA ARG A 30 34.71 -21.03 -1.01
C ARG A 30 34.21 -20.96 0.43
N ASP A 31 34.88 -20.18 1.27
CA ASP A 31 34.47 -20.03 2.66
C ASP A 31 33.26 -19.10 2.80
N GLN A 32 33.15 -18.07 1.96
CA GLN A 32 31.94 -17.25 1.87
C GLN A 32 30.73 -18.05 1.38
N ILE A 33 30.90 -18.95 0.40
CA ILE A 33 29.82 -19.83 -0.07
C ILE A 33 29.40 -20.82 1.03
N ARG A 34 30.35 -21.37 1.80
CA ARG A 34 30.04 -22.24 2.95
C ARG A 34 29.26 -21.49 4.03
N LEU A 35 29.70 -20.28 4.38
CA LEU A 35 28.99 -19.43 5.33
C LEU A 35 27.58 -19.09 4.83
N PHE A 36 27.45 -18.75 3.54
CA PHE A 36 26.18 -18.41 2.93
C PHE A 36 25.21 -19.59 2.95
N HIS A 37 25.64 -20.80 2.60
CA HIS A 37 24.80 -21.99 2.68
C HIS A 37 24.40 -22.34 4.12
N GLN A 38 25.28 -22.11 5.09
CA GLN A 38 24.95 -22.31 6.50
C GLN A 38 23.88 -21.30 6.96
N LEU A 39 23.99 -20.04 6.57
CA LEU A 39 22.98 -19.01 6.84
C LEU A 39 21.65 -19.30 6.12
N GLU A 40 21.70 -19.78 4.88
CA GLU A 40 20.52 -20.17 4.10
C GLU A 40 19.80 -21.36 4.72
N SER A 41 20.54 -22.35 5.25
CA SER A 41 19.95 -23.48 5.98
C SER A 41 19.27 -23.03 7.28
N GLN A 42 19.89 -22.13 8.05
CA GLN A 42 19.31 -21.57 9.26
C GLN A 42 18.10 -20.67 8.97
N ALA A 43 18.15 -19.88 7.90
CA ALA A 43 17.04 -19.07 7.44
C ALA A 43 15.88 -19.93 6.94
N SER A 44 16.17 -21.05 6.26
CA SER A 44 15.16 -22.01 5.82
C SER A 44 14.51 -22.73 7.00
N HIS A 45 15.27 -23.07 8.05
CA HIS A 45 14.71 -23.59 9.30
C HIS A 45 13.85 -22.55 10.04
N ARG A 46 14.27 -21.27 10.04
CA ARG A 46 13.48 -20.14 10.58
C ARG A 46 12.29 -19.75 9.72
N ALA A 47 12.28 -20.06 8.43
CA ALA A 47 11.16 -19.82 7.53
C ALA A 47 10.16 -20.98 7.53
N ALA A 48 10.63 -22.20 7.79
CA ALA A 48 9.80 -23.39 8.01
C ALA A 48 9.07 -23.34 9.36
N ALA A 49 9.69 -22.73 10.38
CA ALA A 49 8.95 -22.18 11.51
C ALA A 49 8.24 -20.92 11.01
N GLY A 50 6.96 -21.00 10.64
CA GLY A 50 6.21 -19.81 10.21
C GLY A 50 6.33 -18.63 11.18
N PRO A 51 5.93 -17.40 10.78
CA PRO A 51 6.05 -16.22 11.64
C PRO A 51 5.51 -16.53 13.04
N VAL A 52 6.32 -16.25 14.07
CA VAL A 52 5.97 -16.59 15.45
C VAL A 52 4.58 -15.97 15.75
N PRO A 53 3.61 -16.72 16.31
CA PRO A 53 2.25 -16.24 16.52
C PRO A 53 2.16 -14.86 17.20
N ILE A 54 3.14 -14.55 18.05
CA ILE A 54 3.27 -13.28 18.77
C ILE A 54 3.51 -12.08 17.82
N GLU A 55 4.31 -12.23 16.75
CA GLU A 55 4.56 -11.14 15.79
C GLU A 55 3.32 -10.84 14.93
N GLN A 56 2.61 -11.88 14.49
CA GLN A 56 1.37 -11.72 13.74
C GLN A 56 0.27 -11.11 14.62
N GLU A 57 0.17 -11.55 15.87
CA GLU A 57 -0.82 -11.04 16.81
C GLU A 57 -0.52 -9.60 17.24
N THR A 58 0.74 -9.23 17.47
CA THR A 58 1.13 -7.84 17.76
C THR A 58 0.88 -6.93 16.57
N ALA A 59 1.23 -7.34 15.35
CA ALA A 59 0.92 -6.57 14.13
C ALA A 59 -0.59 -6.41 13.89
N ARG A 60 -1.37 -7.46 14.14
CA ARG A 60 -2.84 -7.44 13.97
C ARG A 60 -3.53 -6.60 15.07
N ARG A 61 -3.06 -6.68 16.32
CA ARG A 61 -3.52 -5.81 17.42
C ARG A 61 -3.13 -4.36 17.21
N ALA A 62 -1.92 -4.09 16.72
CA ALA A 62 -1.47 -2.74 16.38
C ALA A 62 -2.37 -2.13 15.28
N ARG A 63 -2.62 -2.87 14.19
CA ARG A 63 -3.56 -2.46 13.13
C ARG A 63 -4.98 -2.20 13.65
N GLY A 64 -5.51 -3.11 14.48
CA GLY A 64 -6.85 -2.95 15.07
C GLY A 64 -6.96 -1.76 16.04
N SER A 65 -5.88 -1.45 16.78
CA SER A 65 -5.83 -0.28 17.67
C SER A 65 -5.72 1.04 16.92
N GLN A 66 -5.12 1.02 15.73
CA GLN A 66 -4.76 2.22 14.98
C GLN A 66 -6.00 2.99 14.49
N LEU A 67 -7.01 2.27 13.97
CA LEU A 67 -8.30 2.87 13.57
C LEU A 67 -9.21 3.20 14.75
N ARG A 68 -9.15 2.42 15.84
CA ARG A 68 -10.00 2.63 17.01
C ARG A 68 -9.73 3.99 17.69
N ASN A 69 -8.52 4.51 17.53
CA ASN A 69 -8.09 5.80 18.06
C ASN A 69 -8.00 6.90 16.98
N ALA A 70 -8.61 6.67 15.81
CA ALA A 70 -8.64 7.61 14.68
C ALA A 70 -10.05 7.59 14.02
N PRO A 71 -11.09 8.08 14.74
CA PRO A 71 -12.46 8.04 14.26
C PRO A 71 -12.71 8.84 12.98
N ALA A 72 -12.05 10.00 12.77
CA ALA A 72 -12.26 10.77 11.53
C ALA A 72 -11.70 10.02 10.32
N VAL A 73 -10.53 9.38 10.45
CA VAL A 73 -9.98 8.50 9.41
C VAL A 73 -10.96 7.38 9.07
N LEU A 74 -11.53 6.72 10.08
CA LEU A 74 -12.49 5.63 9.86
C LEU A 74 -13.72 6.14 9.11
N VAL A 75 -14.27 7.29 9.51
CA VAL A 75 -15.42 7.91 8.84
C VAL A 75 -15.10 8.22 7.39
N LEU A 76 -13.94 8.82 7.11
CA LEU A 76 -13.52 9.12 5.74
C LEU A 76 -13.33 7.85 4.89
N ILE A 77 -12.73 6.80 5.44
CA ILE A 77 -12.60 5.50 4.73
C ILE A 77 -13.98 4.95 4.37
N LEU A 78 -14.91 4.93 5.33
CA LEU A 78 -16.26 4.42 5.10
C LEU A 78 -17.01 5.28 4.08
N LEU A 79 -16.90 6.60 4.17
CA LEU A 79 -17.55 7.53 3.23
C LEU A 79 -17.04 7.32 1.81
N ASN A 80 -15.72 7.20 1.62
CA ASN A 80 -15.13 6.89 0.31
C ASN A 80 -15.61 5.54 -0.24
N ALA A 81 -15.68 4.51 0.60
CA ALA A 81 -16.19 3.21 0.18
C ALA A 81 -17.67 3.28 -0.24
N VAL A 82 -18.51 3.98 0.52
CA VAL A 82 -19.93 4.15 0.20
C VAL A 82 -20.14 4.95 -1.10
N VAL A 83 -19.42 6.06 -1.28
CA VAL A 83 -19.50 6.86 -2.51
C VAL A 83 -19.03 6.06 -3.71
N PHE A 84 -17.97 5.26 -3.58
CA PHE A 84 -17.51 4.41 -4.67
C PHE A 84 -18.49 3.28 -5.02
N LEU A 85 -19.20 2.71 -4.03
CA LEU A 85 -20.30 1.78 -4.31
C LEU A 85 -21.44 2.46 -5.09
N PHE A 86 -21.74 3.72 -4.75
CA PHE A 86 -22.68 4.52 -5.52
C PHE A 86 -22.17 4.77 -6.95
N GLU A 87 -20.91 5.13 -7.13
CA GLU A 87 -20.27 5.33 -8.43
C GLU A 87 -20.42 4.10 -9.35
N ILE A 88 -20.09 2.90 -8.84
CA ILE A 88 -20.25 1.63 -9.58
C ILE A 88 -21.73 1.36 -9.92
N SER A 89 -22.67 1.79 -9.08
CA SER A 89 -24.11 1.61 -9.34
C SER A 89 -24.63 2.50 -10.47
N VAL A 90 -23.94 3.60 -10.78
CA VAL A 90 -24.34 4.57 -11.81
C VAL A 90 -23.74 4.24 -13.19
N GLY A 91 -22.62 3.53 -13.24
CA GLY A 91 -21.96 3.14 -14.49
C GLY A 91 -20.55 2.57 -14.28
N ASP A 92 -19.73 2.58 -15.35
CA ASP A 92 -18.33 2.22 -15.23
C ASP A 92 -17.57 3.30 -14.45
N SER A 93 -17.05 2.94 -13.28
CA SER A 93 -16.20 3.79 -12.45
C SER A 93 -14.89 4.24 -13.12
N ASN A 94 -14.53 3.72 -14.29
CA ASN A 94 -13.37 4.17 -15.05
C ASN A 94 -13.73 5.13 -16.18
N ASP A 95 -15.03 5.32 -16.46
CA ASP A 95 -15.50 6.21 -17.53
C ASP A 95 -15.53 7.67 -17.04
N PRO A 96 -14.69 8.56 -17.62
CA PRO A 96 -14.66 9.97 -17.23
C PRO A 96 -16.02 10.67 -17.39
N GLU A 97 -16.86 10.24 -18.32
CA GLU A 97 -18.18 10.85 -18.54
C GLU A 97 -19.16 10.48 -17.40
N VAL A 98 -19.10 9.25 -16.90
CA VAL A 98 -19.86 8.83 -15.71
C VAL A 98 -19.45 9.67 -14.51
N LEU A 99 -18.14 9.82 -14.27
CA LEU A 99 -17.60 10.62 -13.18
C LEU A 99 -17.98 12.11 -13.33
N HIS A 100 -17.88 12.67 -14.53
CA HIS A 100 -18.28 14.04 -14.81
C HIS A 100 -19.76 14.28 -14.47
N ARG A 101 -20.65 13.36 -14.85
CA ARG A 101 -22.08 13.43 -14.57
C ARG A 101 -22.41 13.43 -13.08
N ILE A 102 -21.68 12.63 -12.28
CA ILE A 102 -21.95 12.47 -10.84
C ILE A 102 -21.19 13.46 -9.94
N GLY A 103 -20.35 14.32 -10.52
CA GLY A 103 -19.75 15.44 -9.78
C GLY A 103 -18.24 15.49 -9.73
N ALA A 104 -17.54 14.90 -10.71
CA ALA A 104 -16.12 15.14 -10.85
C ALA A 104 -15.84 16.63 -11.06
N LEU A 105 -14.66 17.06 -10.60
CA LEU A 105 -14.26 18.45 -10.65
C LEU A 105 -14.13 18.90 -12.10
N GLU A 106 -14.90 19.92 -12.47
CA GLU A 106 -14.84 20.55 -13.79
C GLU A 106 -14.75 22.07 -13.59
N PRO A 107 -13.58 22.69 -13.76
CA PRO A 107 -13.36 24.09 -13.39
C PRO A 107 -14.30 25.10 -14.06
N TYR A 108 -14.66 24.88 -15.32
CA TYR A 108 -15.59 25.75 -16.04
C TYR A 108 -16.99 25.67 -15.43
N ALA A 109 -17.50 24.48 -15.09
CA ALA A 109 -18.76 24.31 -14.37
C ALA A 109 -18.75 25.03 -13.03
N VAL A 110 -17.66 24.91 -12.27
CA VAL A 110 -17.54 25.55 -10.96
C VAL A 110 -17.54 27.08 -11.10
N VAL A 111 -16.69 27.62 -11.97
CA VAL A 111 -16.47 29.08 -12.07
C VAL A 111 -17.57 29.78 -12.87
N VAL A 112 -17.98 29.20 -13.99
CA VAL A 112 -18.89 29.85 -14.95
C VAL A 112 -20.34 29.43 -14.71
N ARG A 113 -20.59 28.16 -14.38
CA ARG A 113 -21.95 27.63 -14.15
C ARG A 113 -22.37 27.62 -12.68
N GLY A 114 -21.47 28.00 -11.76
CA GLY A 114 -21.75 28.05 -10.32
C GLY A 114 -21.95 26.67 -9.66
N GLU A 115 -21.45 25.60 -10.28
CA GLU A 115 -21.59 24.23 -9.78
C GLU A 115 -20.59 23.94 -8.64
N TYR A 116 -20.57 24.77 -7.59
CA TYR A 116 -19.62 24.69 -6.47
C TYR A 116 -19.70 23.37 -5.69
N TRP A 117 -20.83 22.68 -5.76
CA TRP A 117 -21.01 21.35 -5.17
C TRP A 117 -19.97 20.34 -5.71
N ARG A 118 -19.45 20.55 -6.93
CA ARG A 118 -18.38 19.73 -7.52
C ARG A 118 -17.06 19.78 -6.73
N LEU A 119 -16.78 20.88 -6.03
CA LEU A 119 -15.59 21.00 -5.18
C LEU A 119 -15.64 20.00 -4.03
N PHE A 120 -16.84 19.71 -3.53
CA PHE A 120 -17.04 18.76 -2.44
C PHE A 120 -17.17 17.33 -2.95
N THR A 121 -17.99 17.08 -3.98
CA THR A 121 -18.21 15.72 -4.50
C THR A 121 -16.95 15.11 -5.08
N ALA A 122 -16.09 15.91 -5.73
CA ALA A 122 -14.84 15.42 -6.31
C ALA A 122 -13.84 14.88 -5.28
N LEU A 123 -13.99 15.21 -3.99
CA LEU A 123 -13.14 14.66 -2.92
C LEU A 123 -13.35 13.15 -2.70
N PHE A 124 -14.49 12.61 -3.15
CA PHE A 124 -14.91 11.24 -2.85
C PHE A 124 -15.08 10.34 -4.08
N LEU A 125 -15.02 10.90 -5.29
CA LEU A 125 -15.14 10.12 -6.53
C LEU A 125 -13.80 9.47 -6.86
N HIS A 126 -13.83 8.18 -7.16
CA HIS A 126 -12.62 7.39 -7.36
C HIS A 126 -12.71 6.67 -8.69
N GLY A 127 -12.04 7.23 -9.72
CA GLY A 127 -11.97 6.68 -11.08
C GLY A 127 -11.33 5.28 -11.17
N GLY A 128 -12.02 4.26 -10.65
CA GLY A 128 -11.60 2.86 -10.62
C GLY A 128 -11.03 2.37 -9.28
N PHE A 129 -11.01 1.04 -9.14
CA PHE A 129 -10.57 0.34 -7.92
C PHE A 129 -9.13 0.64 -7.49
N ALA A 130 -8.22 0.82 -8.46
CA ALA A 130 -6.82 1.12 -8.15
C ALA A 130 -6.68 2.50 -7.50
N HIS A 131 -7.42 3.50 -8.00
CA HIS A 131 -7.42 4.84 -7.45
C HIS A 131 -8.01 4.87 -6.03
N LEU A 132 -9.13 4.17 -5.80
CA LEU A 132 -9.69 3.99 -4.47
C LEU A 132 -8.69 3.27 -3.54
N GLY A 133 -8.14 2.14 -3.97
CA GLY A 133 -7.24 1.32 -3.16
C GLY A 133 -6.01 2.10 -2.70
N PHE A 134 -5.41 2.89 -3.59
CA PHE A 134 -4.27 3.75 -3.24
C PHE A 134 -4.65 4.83 -2.22
N ASN A 135 -5.77 5.53 -2.42
CA ASN A 135 -6.20 6.58 -1.49
C ASN A 135 -6.58 6.03 -0.13
N LEU A 136 -7.33 4.93 -0.07
CA LEU A 136 -7.67 4.28 1.20
C LEU A 136 -6.43 3.75 1.92
N PHE A 137 -5.45 3.22 1.17
CA PHE A 137 -4.17 2.80 1.75
C PHE A 137 -3.40 3.99 2.33
N ALA A 138 -3.26 5.08 1.56
CA ALA A 138 -2.58 6.29 2.03
C ALA A 138 -3.28 6.88 3.26
N LEU A 139 -4.61 6.99 3.24
CA LEU A 139 -5.41 7.47 4.35
C LEU A 139 -5.30 6.57 5.58
N TYR A 140 -5.30 5.24 5.41
CA TYR A 140 -5.14 4.28 6.50
C TYR A 140 -3.74 4.33 7.14
N VAL A 141 -2.69 4.52 6.35
CA VAL A 141 -1.30 4.55 6.83
C VAL A 141 -0.96 5.91 7.44
N LEU A 142 -1.28 7.01 6.76
CA LEU A 142 -0.89 8.37 7.13
C LEU A 142 -1.92 9.09 8.00
N GLY A 143 -3.20 8.75 7.86
CA GLY A 143 -4.30 9.41 8.57
C GLY A 143 -4.22 9.25 10.09
N PRO A 144 -4.16 8.03 10.66
CA PRO A 144 -4.18 7.84 12.11
C PRO A 144 -3.06 8.54 12.88
N PRO A 145 -1.78 8.54 12.45
CA PRO A 145 -0.76 9.33 13.14
C PRO A 145 -1.04 10.84 13.04
N LEU A 146 -1.54 11.32 11.90
CA LEU A 146 -1.90 12.73 11.72
C LEU A 146 -3.09 13.13 12.61
N GLU A 147 -4.19 12.37 12.59
CA GLU A 147 -5.38 12.61 13.43
C GLU A 147 -5.02 12.67 14.91
N ARG A 148 -4.16 11.78 15.39
CA ARG A 148 -3.71 11.79 16.79
C ARG A 148 -2.84 13.00 17.13
N SER A 149 -2.11 13.55 16.16
CA SER A 149 -1.23 14.70 16.39
C SER A 149 -1.98 16.03 16.45
N ILE A 150 -3.07 16.17 15.68
CA ILE A 150 -3.85 17.42 15.59
C ILE A 150 -5.22 17.34 16.26
N GLY A 151 -5.70 16.13 16.61
CA GLY A 151 -7.02 15.86 17.17
C GLY A 151 -8.11 15.69 16.12
N THR A 152 -9.10 14.83 16.40
CA THR A 152 -10.19 14.43 15.49
C THR A 152 -10.97 15.60 14.89
N MET A 153 -11.27 16.67 15.64
CA MET A 153 -12.05 17.81 15.11
C MET A 153 -11.27 18.68 14.12
N ARG A 154 -9.94 18.60 14.13
CA ARG A 154 -9.05 19.39 13.27
C ARG A 154 -8.53 18.60 12.09
N PHE A 155 -8.64 17.27 12.17
CA PHE A 155 -8.32 16.34 11.10
C PHE A 155 -9.43 16.35 10.06
#